data_AF-A0A7J9JXF4-F1
#
_entry.id   AF-A0A7J9JXF4-F1
#
_cell.length_a   1.000
_cell.length_b   1.000
_cell.length_c   1.000
_cell.angle_alpha   90.00
_cell.angle_beta   90.00
_cell.angle_gamma   90.00
#
_symmetry.space_group_name_H-M   'P 1'
#
loop_
_entity.id
_entity.type
_entity.pdbx_description
1 polymer ?
#
loop_
_entity_poly.entity_id
_entity_poly.type
_entity_poly.pdbx_seq_one_letter_code
_entity_poly.pdbx_strand_id
1 'polypeptide(L)'
;MTSEHFASFLVFIIIHVVAFVYYIKGILSPKMFKVAVTLVVSVGLAVCCAVIAVLIALVASSPTKGWSGRSLSLLDPTYASKYIPIIASVSEHQPPTWPSYFMDINVLAFLVPAGIIACFLPLSDASSFVVLYIATSVYFSGVMVRLMLVLAPAACITSGIALSQAFDVFTGSIKFQLTGASSNTEVDAAETSSSTAESQTDAVKTEKPEETAKNRPSRKSKKKEREHGEKPSTKAKAEKKRLLALPLESSVISLLLLVLLGAFYVVHCVWAAAEAYSAPSIVLTSRSHDGLHVFDDFREAYAWLRHNTDVDDKVASWWDYGYQTTAMANRTVIVDNNTWNNTHIATVGTAMSSPERAAWEIFHSLDVKYVLVVFGGLVGYPSDDINKFLWMVRIGGGVFPHIKEPDYLRDGQYRIDSQATPTMLNCLMYKLSYYRFVETDGKGFDRVRQTEIGKKYFKLTHFEEAFTTHHWMVRIYKLKPPKNRIRGKTKKSKSKTSSTTSSPKRSGTKKKNPW
;
A
#
# COMPACT_ATOMS: atom_id res chain seq x y z
N MET A 1 -7.67 1.71 -26.24
CA MET A 1 -6.72 0.83 -25.54
C MET A 1 -5.96 1.67 -24.53
N THR A 2 -5.68 1.16 -23.33
CA THR A 2 -4.77 1.80 -22.37
C THR A 2 -3.32 1.55 -22.80
N SER A 3 -2.42 2.51 -22.57
CA SER A 3 -0.99 2.38 -22.90
C SER A 3 -0.30 1.26 -22.11
N GLU A 4 -0.83 0.94 -20.93
CA GLU A 4 -0.37 -0.08 -19.99
C GLU A 4 -0.20 -1.48 -20.65
N HIS A 5 -1.05 -1.84 -21.61
CA HIS A 5 -0.99 -3.14 -22.29
C HIS A 5 -0.09 -3.15 -23.55
N PHE A 6 0.43 -2.02 -24.02
CA PHE A 6 1.22 -2.00 -25.26
C PHE A 6 2.51 -2.81 -25.17
N ALA A 7 3.11 -2.93 -23.98
CA ALA A 7 4.29 -3.78 -23.78
C ALA A 7 3.99 -5.26 -24.08
N SER A 8 2.83 -5.80 -23.67
CA SER A 8 2.49 -7.21 -23.95
C SER A 8 2.22 -7.45 -25.44
N PHE A 9 1.55 -6.52 -26.13
CA PHE A 9 1.35 -6.60 -27.59
C PHE A 9 2.68 -6.52 -28.37
N LEU A 10 3.59 -5.64 -27.96
CA LEU A 10 4.92 -5.52 -28.57
C LEU A 10 5.73 -6.82 -28.41
N VAL A 11 5.80 -7.38 -27.20
CA VAL A 11 6.50 -8.65 -26.93
C VAL A 11 5.84 -9.80 -27.70
N PHE A 12 4.51 -9.86 -27.77
CA PHE A 12 3.78 -10.86 -28.56
C PHE A 12 4.15 -10.80 -30.05
N ILE A 13 4.19 -9.61 -30.65
CA ILE A 13 4.60 -9.42 -32.06
C ILE A 13 6.06 -9.85 -32.25
N ILE A 14 6.98 -9.45 -31.36
CA ILE A 14 8.40 -9.83 -31.42
C ILE A 14 8.55 -11.36 -31.36
N ILE A 15 7.83 -12.05 -30.47
CA ILE A 15 7.86 -13.51 -30.36
C ILE A 15 7.40 -14.17 -31.67
N HIS A 16 6.35 -13.67 -32.32
CA HIS A 16 5.88 -14.20 -33.60
C HIS A 16 6.91 -14.02 -34.73
N VAL A 17 7.53 -12.84 -34.82
CA VAL A 17 8.60 -12.56 -35.79
C VAL A 17 9.81 -13.48 -35.56
N VAL A 18 10.24 -13.63 -34.29
CA VAL A 18 11.37 -14.50 -33.93
C VAL A 18 11.05 -15.96 -34.25
N ALA A 19 9.88 -16.46 -33.86
CA ALA A 19 9.45 -17.83 -34.15
C ALA A 19 9.41 -18.12 -35.67
N PHE A 20 8.91 -17.18 -36.47
CA PHE A 20 8.91 -17.27 -37.94
C PHE A 20 10.32 -17.32 -38.53
N VAL A 21 11.26 -16.52 -38.01
CA VAL A 21 12.67 -16.57 -38.42
C VAL A 21 13.32 -17.92 -38.07
N TYR A 22 13.03 -18.49 -36.89
CA TYR A 22 13.49 -19.83 -36.52
C TYR A 22 12.86 -20.93 -37.38
N TYR A 23 11.59 -20.81 -37.77
CA TYR A 23 10.94 -21.75 -38.69
C TYR A 23 11.61 -21.75 -40.08
N ILE A 24 11.85 -20.55 -40.66
CA ILE A 24 12.59 -20.41 -41.92
C ILE A 24 14.02 -20.98 -41.81
N LYS A 25 14.67 -20.86 -40.64
CA LYS A 25 15.99 -21.45 -40.37
C LYS A 25 16.00 -22.98 -40.44
N GLY A 26 14.90 -23.64 -40.10
CA GLY A 26 14.76 -25.09 -40.20
C GLY A 26 14.63 -25.61 -41.64
N ILE A 27 14.22 -24.75 -42.59
CA ILE A 27 13.85 -25.15 -43.95
C ILE A 27 14.91 -24.75 -45.00
N LEU A 28 15.63 -23.63 -44.80
CA LEU A 28 16.56 -23.11 -45.81
C LEU A 28 18.02 -23.54 -45.59
N SER A 29 18.71 -23.87 -46.70
CA SER A 29 20.16 -24.10 -46.75
C SER A 29 20.94 -22.86 -46.26
N PRO A 30 22.08 -23.01 -45.53
CA PRO A 30 22.75 -21.91 -44.83
C PRO A 30 23.11 -20.69 -45.68
N LYS A 31 23.41 -20.89 -46.97
CA LYS A 31 23.77 -19.80 -47.90
C LYS A 31 22.55 -18.96 -48.30
N MET A 32 21.42 -19.62 -48.61
CA MET A 32 20.15 -18.94 -48.92
C MET A 32 19.52 -18.34 -47.68
N PHE A 33 19.63 -19.02 -46.53
CA PHE A 33 19.18 -18.52 -45.23
C PHE A 33 19.84 -17.17 -44.89
N LYS A 34 21.15 -17.01 -45.10
CA LYS A 34 21.85 -15.75 -44.78
C LYS A 34 21.32 -14.56 -45.59
N VAL A 35 21.00 -14.75 -46.87
CA VAL A 35 20.43 -13.70 -47.73
C VAL A 35 18.97 -13.44 -47.37
N ALA A 36 18.15 -14.49 -47.24
CA ALA A 36 16.73 -14.39 -46.90
C ALA A 36 16.51 -13.73 -45.53
N VAL A 37 17.32 -14.09 -44.51
CA VAL A 37 17.29 -13.45 -43.19
C VAL A 37 17.74 -12.00 -43.26
N THR A 38 18.81 -11.67 -43.99
CA THR A 38 19.25 -10.28 -44.09
C THR A 38 18.16 -9.40 -44.71
N LEU A 39 17.43 -9.92 -45.71
CA LEU A 39 16.34 -9.20 -46.38
C LEU A 39 15.05 -9.15 -45.51
N VAL A 40 14.63 -10.27 -44.91
CA VAL A 40 13.43 -10.33 -44.05
C VAL A 40 13.65 -9.59 -42.72
N VAL A 41 14.85 -9.63 -42.13
CA VAL A 41 15.17 -8.88 -40.91
C VAL A 41 15.37 -7.40 -41.20
N SER A 42 15.97 -6.99 -42.33
CA SER A 42 16.06 -5.54 -42.65
C SER A 42 14.70 -4.93 -42.95
N VAL A 43 13.86 -5.58 -43.77
CA VAL A 43 12.49 -5.12 -44.05
C VAL A 43 11.61 -5.24 -42.81
N GLY A 44 11.69 -6.35 -42.07
CA GLY A 44 10.92 -6.55 -40.83
C GLY A 44 11.31 -5.59 -39.71
N LEU A 45 12.61 -5.27 -39.57
CA LEU A 45 13.08 -4.25 -38.63
C LEU A 45 12.64 -2.85 -39.05
N ALA A 46 12.68 -2.53 -40.35
CA ALA A 46 12.15 -1.25 -40.85
C ALA A 46 10.65 -1.10 -40.58
N VAL A 47 9.84 -2.15 -40.80
CA VAL A 47 8.41 -2.17 -40.48
C VAL A 47 8.18 -2.10 -38.97
N CYS A 48 8.93 -2.83 -38.14
CA CYS A 48 8.85 -2.70 -36.69
C CYS A 48 9.19 -1.28 -36.22
N CYS A 49 10.28 -0.68 -36.72
CA CYS A 49 10.66 0.70 -36.41
C CYS A 49 9.60 1.70 -36.85
N ALA A 50 8.97 1.51 -38.02
CA ALA A 50 7.86 2.35 -38.47
C ALA A 50 6.61 2.21 -37.58
N VAL A 51 6.22 0.99 -37.22
CA VAL A 51 5.09 0.73 -36.31
C VAL A 51 5.36 1.30 -34.91
N ILE A 52 6.57 1.13 -34.39
CA ILE A 52 7.01 1.70 -33.11
C ILE A 52 7.01 3.25 -33.18
N ALA A 53 7.50 3.85 -34.26
CA ALA A 53 7.48 5.31 -34.44
C ALA A 53 6.05 5.87 -34.51
N VAL A 54 5.14 5.19 -35.21
CA VAL A 54 3.71 5.55 -35.24
C VAL A 54 3.07 5.41 -33.85
N LEU A 55 3.35 4.32 -33.12
CA LEU A 55 2.89 4.14 -31.73
C LEU A 55 3.42 5.22 -30.80
N ILE A 56 4.70 5.58 -30.89
CA ILE A 56 5.32 6.65 -30.10
C ILE A 56 4.68 8.00 -30.43
N ALA A 57 4.44 8.32 -31.70
CA ALA A 57 3.78 9.56 -32.10
C ALA A 57 2.32 9.64 -31.59
N LEU A 58 1.60 8.52 -31.63
CA LEU A 58 0.20 8.43 -31.17
C LEU A 58 0.11 8.47 -29.62
N VAL A 59 1.13 7.98 -28.91
CA VAL A 59 1.27 8.13 -27.46
C VAL A 59 1.68 9.57 -27.08
N ALA A 60 2.64 10.16 -27.80
CA ALA A 60 3.17 11.49 -27.50
C ALA A 60 2.18 12.64 -27.77
N SER A 61 1.20 12.43 -28.66
CA SER A 61 0.11 13.38 -28.92
C SER A 61 -1.03 13.33 -27.88
N SER A 62 -1.02 12.37 -26.95
CA SER A 62 -2.00 12.28 -25.86
C SER A 62 -1.56 13.10 -24.64
N PRO A 63 -2.41 14.00 -24.07
CA PRO A 63 -2.05 14.80 -22.89
C PRO A 63 -1.65 13.98 -21.64
N THR A 64 -2.11 12.74 -21.51
CA THR A 64 -1.74 11.82 -20.42
C THR A 64 -0.78 10.71 -20.88
N LYS A 65 -0.23 10.80 -22.09
CA LYS A 65 0.51 9.72 -22.77
C LYS A 65 -0.30 8.40 -22.85
N GLY A 66 -1.63 8.47 -22.82
CA GLY A 66 -2.54 7.31 -22.77
C GLY A 66 -2.57 6.54 -21.44
N TRP A 67 -1.84 6.98 -20.41
CA TRP A 67 -1.82 6.36 -19.08
C TRP A 67 -2.98 6.87 -18.20
N SER A 68 -3.41 6.05 -17.24
CA SER A 68 -4.29 6.52 -16.16
C SER A 68 -3.52 7.42 -15.18
N GLY A 69 -4.17 8.40 -14.56
CA GLY A 69 -3.50 9.30 -13.60
C GLY A 69 -2.91 8.58 -12.38
N ARG A 70 -3.51 7.46 -11.98
CA ARG A 70 -3.00 6.60 -10.90
C ARG A 70 -1.74 5.85 -11.34
N SER A 71 -1.76 5.21 -12.51
CA SER A 71 -0.59 4.50 -13.06
C SER A 71 0.56 5.45 -13.40
N LEU A 72 0.26 6.64 -13.92
CA LEU A 72 1.27 7.67 -14.19
C LEU A 72 1.97 8.15 -12.90
N SER A 73 1.24 8.23 -11.77
CA SER A 73 1.85 8.59 -10.48
C SER A 73 2.85 7.56 -9.93
N LEU A 74 2.83 6.32 -10.42
CA LEU A 74 3.83 5.30 -10.09
C LEU A 74 5.12 5.44 -10.91
N LEU A 75 5.08 6.17 -12.03
CA LEU A 75 6.23 6.46 -12.89
C LEU A 75 6.80 7.86 -12.62
N ASP A 76 5.93 8.82 -12.30
CA ASP A 76 6.27 10.16 -11.84
C ASP A 76 5.55 10.44 -10.50
N PRO A 77 6.22 10.23 -9.35
CA PRO A 77 5.63 10.47 -8.03
C PRO A 77 5.28 11.95 -7.80
N THR A 78 5.83 12.89 -8.58
CA THR A 78 5.53 14.33 -8.44
C THR A 78 4.23 14.73 -9.14
N TYR A 79 3.72 13.89 -10.05
CA TYR A 79 2.51 14.18 -10.81
C TYR A 79 1.26 14.27 -9.91
N ALA A 80 1.08 13.31 -9.01
CA ALA A 80 -0.10 13.24 -8.15
C ALA A 80 -0.21 14.44 -7.19
N SER A 81 0.88 14.79 -6.51
CA SER A 81 0.89 15.90 -5.54
C SER A 81 0.62 17.27 -6.18
N LYS A 82 1.02 17.46 -7.45
CA LYS A 82 0.84 18.71 -8.17
C LYS A 82 -0.50 18.84 -8.88
N TYR A 83 -1.03 17.77 -9.47
CA TYR A 83 -2.19 17.83 -10.37
C TYR A 83 -3.44 17.14 -9.85
N ILE A 84 -3.34 16.18 -8.93
CA ILE A 84 -4.50 15.41 -8.42
C ILE A 84 -4.40 15.24 -6.89
N PRO A 85 -4.74 16.29 -6.10
CA PRO A 85 -4.61 16.27 -4.64
C PRO A 85 -5.32 15.10 -3.93
N ILE A 86 -6.40 14.58 -4.52
CA ILE A 86 -7.12 13.39 -4.01
C ILE A 86 -6.17 12.18 -3.94
N ILE A 87 -5.39 11.91 -5.00
CA ILE A 87 -4.44 10.78 -5.03
C ILE A 87 -3.33 11.00 -3.99
N ALA A 88 -2.84 12.23 -3.81
CA ALA A 88 -1.81 12.52 -2.83
C ALA A 88 -2.31 12.53 -1.37
N SER A 89 -3.62 12.72 -1.14
CA SER A 89 -4.21 12.76 0.21
C SER A 89 -4.29 11.39 0.90
N VAL A 90 -4.19 10.29 0.15
CA VAL A 90 -4.19 8.93 0.68
C VAL A 90 -2.81 8.61 1.29
N SER A 91 -2.76 8.27 2.57
CA SER A 91 -1.50 7.94 3.27
C SER A 91 -0.76 6.74 2.67
N GLU A 92 -1.49 5.73 2.20
CA GLU A 92 -0.93 4.55 1.52
C GLU A 92 -0.17 4.86 0.21
N HIS A 93 -0.41 6.05 -0.37
CA HIS A 93 0.20 6.50 -1.62
C HIS A 93 1.53 7.23 -1.40
N GLN A 94 1.91 7.48 -0.14
CA GLN A 94 3.19 8.12 0.19
C GLN A 94 4.36 7.14 0.01
N PRO A 95 5.60 7.64 -0.21
CA PRO A 95 6.79 6.79 -0.26
C PRO A 95 7.15 6.24 1.13
N PRO A 96 7.52 4.96 1.27
CA PRO A 96 7.94 4.38 2.55
C PRO A 96 9.33 4.86 2.96
N THR A 97 9.55 4.88 4.28
CA THR A 97 10.86 5.17 4.88
C THR A 97 11.64 3.87 5.15
N TRP A 98 12.96 3.94 5.28
CA TRP A 98 13.79 2.76 5.62
C TRP A 98 13.29 1.99 6.86
N PRO A 99 12.90 2.63 7.99
CA PRO A 99 12.32 1.93 9.13
C PRO A 99 11.06 1.11 8.80
N SER A 100 10.26 1.52 7.81
CA SER A 100 9.09 0.76 7.35
C SER A 100 9.52 -0.57 6.72
N TYR A 101 10.52 -0.57 5.84
CA TYR A 101 11.10 -1.81 5.29
C TYR A 101 11.65 -2.71 6.40
N PHE A 102 12.36 -2.16 7.37
CA PHE A 102 12.89 -2.97 8.47
C PHE A 102 11.77 -3.55 9.36
N MET A 103 10.69 -2.80 9.59
CA MET A 103 9.51 -3.30 10.31
C MET A 103 8.80 -4.44 9.55
N ASP A 104 8.62 -4.30 8.24
CA ASP A 104 7.86 -5.24 7.41
C ASP A 104 8.62 -6.53 7.08
N ILE A 105 9.91 -6.43 6.71
CA ILE A 105 10.70 -7.57 6.22
C ILE A 105 11.93 -7.91 7.09
N ASN A 106 12.29 -7.08 8.07
CA ASN A 106 13.34 -7.31 9.07
C ASN A 106 14.60 -7.99 8.48
N VAL A 107 14.87 -9.24 8.86
CA VAL A 107 16.05 -10.02 8.46
C VAL A 107 16.16 -10.17 6.94
N LEU A 108 15.03 -10.29 6.21
CA LEU A 108 15.04 -10.47 4.76
C LEU A 108 15.65 -9.27 4.04
N ALA A 109 15.59 -8.06 4.60
CA ALA A 109 16.22 -6.87 4.00
C ALA A 109 17.73 -7.07 3.74
N PHE A 110 18.41 -7.85 4.59
CA PHE A 110 19.83 -8.18 4.44
C PHE A 110 20.08 -9.44 3.59
N LEU A 111 19.10 -10.35 3.50
CA LEU A 111 19.21 -11.59 2.72
C LEU A 111 18.87 -11.39 1.23
N VAL A 112 18.00 -10.42 0.88
CA VAL A 112 17.62 -10.12 -0.51
C VAL A 112 18.84 -9.85 -1.41
N PRO A 113 19.83 -9.00 -1.04
CA PRO A 113 21.03 -8.80 -1.85
C PRO A 113 21.84 -10.08 -2.08
N ALA A 114 21.98 -10.93 -1.05
CA ALA A 114 22.65 -12.22 -1.17
C ALA A 114 21.88 -13.17 -2.10
N GLY A 115 20.55 -13.17 -2.04
CA GLY A 115 19.67 -13.93 -2.93
C GLY A 115 19.75 -13.50 -4.39
N ILE A 116 19.89 -12.20 -4.64
CA ILE A 116 20.11 -11.65 -5.99
C ILE A 116 21.45 -12.15 -6.54
N ILE A 117 22.53 -12.08 -5.76
CA ILE A 117 23.86 -12.59 -6.16
C ILE A 117 23.80 -14.10 -6.45
N ALA A 118 23.13 -14.87 -5.58
CA ALA A 118 22.89 -16.31 -5.76
C ALA A 118 22.17 -16.64 -7.09
N CYS A 119 21.22 -15.80 -7.51
CA CYS A 119 20.47 -15.98 -8.77
C CYS A 119 21.32 -15.78 -10.04
N PHE A 120 22.46 -15.07 -9.95
CA PHE A 120 23.44 -14.94 -11.03
C PHE A 120 24.41 -16.13 -11.12
N LEU A 121 24.41 -17.03 -10.13
CA LEU A 121 25.39 -18.11 -9.91
C LEU A 121 24.73 -19.51 -9.84
N PRO A 122 24.02 -20.00 -10.88
CA PRO A 122 24.13 -19.63 -12.29
C PRO A 122 22.90 -18.91 -12.86
N LEU A 123 23.12 -18.15 -13.94
CA LEU A 123 22.02 -17.55 -14.70
C LEU A 123 21.24 -18.64 -15.47
N SER A 124 19.94 -18.71 -15.21
CA SER A 124 18.95 -19.56 -15.86
C SER A 124 17.72 -18.74 -16.23
N ASP A 125 16.90 -19.21 -17.16
CA ASP A 125 15.69 -18.50 -17.58
C ASP A 125 14.79 -18.17 -16.37
N ALA A 126 14.63 -19.13 -15.45
CA ALA A 126 13.88 -18.94 -14.20
C ALA A 126 14.53 -17.93 -13.25
N SER A 127 15.85 -17.97 -13.05
CA SER A 127 16.53 -16.99 -12.17
C SER A 127 16.56 -15.58 -12.78
N SER A 128 16.58 -15.45 -14.12
CA SER A 128 16.44 -14.16 -14.80
C SER A 128 15.07 -13.50 -14.55
N PHE A 129 14.00 -14.30 -14.53
CA PHE A 129 12.65 -13.82 -14.16
C PHE A 129 12.59 -13.35 -12.71
N VAL A 130 13.16 -14.11 -11.77
CA VAL A 130 13.20 -13.74 -10.34
C VAL A 130 13.98 -12.43 -10.14
N VAL A 131 15.12 -12.26 -10.80
CA VAL A 131 15.93 -11.01 -10.75
C VAL A 131 15.16 -9.81 -11.30
N LEU A 132 14.44 -9.97 -12.41
CA LEU A 132 13.60 -8.89 -12.98
C LEU A 132 12.43 -8.55 -12.06
N TYR A 133 11.78 -9.56 -11.47
CA TYR A 133 10.66 -9.40 -10.55
C TYR A 133 11.07 -8.67 -9.26
N ILE A 134 12.18 -9.06 -8.61
CA ILE A 134 12.67 -8.35 -7.41
C ILE A 134 13.10 -6.92 -7.73
N ALA A 135 13.85 -6.69 -8.82
CA ALA A 135 14.30 -5.35 -9.20
C ALA A 135 13.13 -4.39 -9.47
N THR A 136 12.09 -4.88 -10.16
CA THR A 136 10.89 -4.11 -10.47
C THR A 136 10.05 -3.86 -9.21
N SER A 137 9.94 -4.85 -8.32
CA SER A 137 9.16 -4.74 -7.08
C SER A 137 9.82 -3.77 -6.08
N VAL A 138 11.15 -3.78 -5.95
CA VAL A 138 11.89 -2.84 -5.10
C VAL A 138 11.73 -1.39 -5.56
N TYR A 139 11.72 -1.15 -6.87
CA TYR A 139 11.42 0.19 -7.40
C TYR A 139 10.01 0.66 -7.02
N PHE A 140 8.99 -0.17 -7.29
CA PHE A 140 7.61 0.21 -7.04
C PHE A 140 7.25 0.31 -5.54
N SER A 141 7.81 -0.55 -4.68
CA SER A 141 7.69 -0.36 -3.23
C SER A 141 8.37 0.94 -2.78
N GLY A 142 9.48 1.33 -3.42
CA GLY A 142 10.18 2.60 -3.14
C GLY A 142 9.33 3.84 -3.43
N VAL A 143 8.40 3.76 -4.40
CA VAL A 143 7.49 4.85 -4.76
C VAL A 143 6.27 4.92 -3.83
N MET A 144 5.77 3.78 -3.34
CA MET A 144 4.44 3.70 -2.72
C MET A 144 4.39 2.63 -1.60
N VAL A 145 4.04 3.03 -0.37
CA VAL A 145 3.93 2.13 0.81
C VAL A 145 3.09 0.89 0.48
N ARG A 146 1.93 1.06 -0.18
CA ARG A 146 1.03 -0.05 -0.53
C ARG A 146 1.68 -1.15 -1.39
N LEU A 147 2.69 -0.81 -2.19
CA LEU A 147 3.37 -1.75 -3.08
C LEU A 147 4.45 -2.59 -2.37
N MET A 148 4.69 -2.37 -1.07
CA MET A 148 5.42 -3.30 -0.20
C MET A 148 4.82 -4.72 -0.25
N LEU A 149 3.49 -4.83 -0.40
CA LEU A 149 2.80 -6.12 -0.54
C LEU A 149 3.23 -6.89 -1.81
N VAL A 150 3.65 -6.19 -2.87
CA VAL A 150 4.17 -6.80 -4.11
C VAL A 150 5.65 -7.18 -3.97
N LEU A 151 6.41 -6.46 -3.15
CA LEU A 151 7.79 -6.79 -2.81
C LEU A 151 7.89 -8.04 -1.92
N ALA A 152 6.99 -8.21 -0.94
CA ALA A 152 7.12 -9.26 0.06
C ALA A 152 7.29 -10.69 -0.52
N PRO A 153 6.52 -11.15 -1.54
CA PRO A 153 6.75 -12.45 -2.16
C PRO A 153 8.12 -12.55 -2.86
N ALA A 154 8.56 -11.51 -3.57
CA ALA A 154 9.86 -11.47 -4.23
C ALA A 154 11.02 -11.53 -3.21
N ALA A 155 10.87 -10.79 -2.10
CA ALA A 155 11.83 -10.78 -0.99
C ALA A 155 11.93 -12.16 -0.31
N CYS A 156 10.80 -12.82 -0.07
CA CYS A 156 10.75 -14.18 0.47
C CYS A 156 11.42 -15.21 -0.44
N ILE A 157 11.16 -15.17 -1.76
CA ILE A 157 11.77 -16.10 -2.72
C ILE A 157 13.29 -15.91 -2.78
N THR A 158 13.76 -14.67 -2.94
CA THR A 158 15.21 -14.38 -3.03
C THR A 158 15.95 -14.68 -1.73
N SER A 159 15.38 -14.31 -0.57
CA SER A 159 15.93 -14.65 0.74
C SER A 159 15.93 -16.17 0.99
N GLY A 160 14.88 -16.87 0.56
CA GLY A 160 14.80 -18.33 0.64
C GLY A 160 15.89 -19.04 -0.18
N ILE A 161 16.20 -18.54 -1.39
CA ILE A 161 17.32 -19.03 -2.20
C ILE A 161 18.66 -18.81 -1.47
N ALA A 162 18.88 -17.62 -0.89
CA ALA A 162 20.10 -17.32 -0.13
C ALA A 162 20.28 -18.26 1.08
N LEU A 163 19.22 -18.45 1.86
CA LEU A 163 19.22 -19.35 3.01
C LEU A 163 19.44 -20.80 2.58
N SER A 164 18.75 -21.27 1.54
CA SER A 164 18.92 -22.65 1.03
C SER A 164 20.37 -22.92 0.62
N GLN A 165 21.00 -22.01 -0.12
CA GLN A 165 22.41 -22.17 -0.50
C GLN A 165 23.35 -22.16 0.71
N ALA A 166 23.09 -21.31 1.72
CA ALA A 166 23.85 -21.32 2.96
C ALA A 166 23.71 -22.66 3.71
N PHE A 167 22.48 -23.18 3.85
CA PHE A 167 22.21 -24.50 4.44
C PHE A 167 22.91 -25.63 3.67
N ASP A 168 22.87 -25.64 2.33
CA ASP A 168 23.54 -26.64 1.50
C ASP A 168 25.06 -26.64 1.68
N VAL A 169 25.67 -25.46 1.82
CA VAL A 169 27.13 -25.31 2.05
C VAL A 169 27.52 -25.77 3.45
N PHE A 170 26.78 -25.37 4.50
CA PHE A 170 27.09 -25.76 5.88
C PHE A 170 26.87 -27.26 6.11
N THR A 171 25.72 -27.80 5.70
CA THR A 171 25.42 -29.25 5.84
C THR A 171 26.33 -30.10 4.96
N GLY A 172 26.67 -29.63 3.76
CA GLY A 172 27.64 -30.26 2.86
C GLY A 172 29.05 -30.32 3.46
N SER A 173 29.49 -29.23 4.10
CA SER A 173 30.79 -29.16 4.79
C SER A 173 30.85 -30.11 5.99
N ILE A 174 29.82 -30.11 6.84
CA ILE A 174 29.70 -31.04 7.98
C ILE A 174 29.75 -32.49 7.50
N LYS A 175 28.96 -32.85 6.48
CA LYS A 175 28.95 -34.23 5.94
C LYS A 175 30.31 -34.62 5.35
N PHE A 176 30.98 -33.72 4.64
CA PHE A 176 32.30 -33.99 4.07
C PHE A 176 33.36 -34.24 5.14
N GLN A 177 33.45 -33.36 6.16
CA GLN A 177 34.39 -33.51 7.26
C GLN A 177 34.12 -34.75 8.12
N LEU A 178 32.84 -35.05 8.42
CA LEU A 178 32.46 -36.24 9.18
C LEU A 178 32.79 -37.55 8.44
N THR A 179 32.62 -37.56 7.11
CA THR A 179 33.01 -38.71 6.28
C THR A 179 34.54 -38.85 6.20
N GLY A 180 35.27 -37.72 6.12
CA GLY A 180 36.73 -37.70 6.12
C GLY A 180 37.34 -38.18 7.45
N ALA A 181 36.74 -37.81 8.58
CA ALA A 181 37.12 -38.34 9.89
C ALA A 181 36.96 -39.87 9.95
N SER A 182 35.81 -40.38 9.50
CA SER A 182 35.53 -41.82 9.50
C SER A 182 36.44 -42.62 8.54
N SER A 183 36.91 -42.03 7.43
CA SER A 183 37.86 -42.69 6.52
C SER A 183 39.29 -42.69 7.05
N ASN A 184 39.70 -41.66 7.80
CA ASN A 184 41.05 -41.63 8.37
C ASN A 184 41.22 -42.71 9.46
N THR A 185 40.17 -43.01 10.22
CA THR A 185 40.20 -44.06 11.26
C THR A 185 40.43 -45.47 10.69
N GLU A 186 40.04 -45.74 9.44
CA GLU A 186 40.30 -47.04 8.78
C GLU A 186 41.72 -47.15 8.21
N VAL A 187 42.38 -46.03 7.87
CA VAL A 187 43.75 -46.02 7.33
C VAL A 187 44.79 -46.18 8.44
N ASP A 188 44.63 -45.46 9.56
CA ASP A 188 45.54 -45.55 10.72
C ASP A 188 45.56 -46.96 11.36
N ALA A 189 44.46 -47.72 11.22
CA ALA A 189 44.38 -49.11 11.67
C ALA A 189 45.14 -50.10 10.77
N ALA A 190 45.37 -49.77 9.50
CA ALA A 190 45.99 -50.66 8.52
C ALA A 190 47.52 -50.57 8.48
N GLU A 191 48.10 -49.38 8.74
CA GLU A 191 49.56 -49.19 8.65
C GLU A 191 50.35 -49.76 9.83
N THR A 192 49.68 -50.19 10.91
CA THR A 192 50.34 -50.69 12.13
C THR A 192 50.60 -52.22 12.13
N SER A 193 50.20 -52.97 11.09
CA SER A 193 50.15 -54.45 11.14
C SER A 193 50.87 -55.24 10.03
N SER A 194 51.79 -54.64 9.26
CA SER A 194 52.54 -55.41 8.23
C SER A 194 54.00 -54.98 8.03
N SER A 195 54.89 -55.40 8.94
CA SER A 195 56.34 -55.23 8.79
C SER A 195 57.17 -56.38 9.40
N THR A 196 56.80 -57.64 9.13
CA THR A 196 57.72 -58.79 9.35
C THR A 196 57.39 -59.98 8.44
N ALA A 197 58.43 -60.75 8.12
CA ALA A 197 58.47 -62.04 7.41
C ALA A 197 58.34 -62.00 5.87
N GLU A 198 59.43 -62.43 5.22
CA GLU A 198 59.55 -62.68 3.79
C GLU A 198 58.99 -64.06 3.40
N SER A 199 58.87 -64.25 2.07
CA SER A 199 59.33 -65.44 1.33
C SER A 199 58.31 -66.41 0.72
N GLN A 200 58.69 -66.81 -0.50
CA GLN A 200 58.31 -67.98 -1.30
C GLN A 200 57.00 -67.98 -2.12
N THR A 201 57.25 -68.30 -3.39
CA THR A 201 56.36 -68.68 -4.49
C THR A 201 55.56 -69.95 -4.19
N ASP A 202 54.35 -70.07 -4.74
CA ASP A 202 54.06 -71.22 -5.62
C ASP A 202 52.83 -71.04 -6.55
N ALA A 203 52.59 -72.03 -7.40
CA ALA A 203 51.87 -71.87 -8.66
C ALA A 203 50.55 -72.68 -8.81
N VAL A 204 49.71 -72.23 -9.77
CA VAL A 204 49.02 -73.09 -10.77
C VAL A 204 47.79 -73.97 -10.36
N LYS A 205 46.62 -73.57 -10.93
CA LYS A 205 45.59 -74.38 -11.65
C LYS A 205 44.42 -75.14 -10.96
N THR A 206 43.23 -74.92 -11.58
CA THR A 206 42.04 -75.82 -11.75
C THR A 206 41.28 -76.29 -10.49
N GLU A 207 40.00 -76.69 -10.52
CA GLU A 207 39.15 -77.14 -11.64
C GLU A 207 37.64 -76.80 -11.46
N LYS A 208 36.87 -76.98 -12.54
CA LYS A 208 35.38 -77.05 -12.61
C LYS A 208 34.96 -78.55 -12.51
N PRO A 209 33.67 -78.99 -12.44
CA PRO A 209 32.54 -78.51 -13.28
C PRO A 209 31.08 -78.66 -12.75
N GLU A 210 30.13 -78.26 -13.61
CA GLU A 210 28.81 -78.90 -13.91
C GLU A 210 27.68 -79.01 -12.85
N GLU A 211 26.39 -79.10 -13.22
CA GLU A 211 25.64 -78.62 -14.41
C GLU A 211 24.13 -78.52 -14.06
N THR A 212 23.39 -77.58 -14.65
CA THR A 212 22.10 -77.88 -15.33
C THR A 212 21.56 -76.65 -16.07
N ALA A 213 21.41 -76.78 -17.39
CA ALA A 213 20.68 -75.86 -18.27
C ALA A 213 19.21 -76.36 -18.44
N LYS A 214 18.25 -75.75 -19.16
CA LYS A 214 18.29 -74.96 -20.41
C LYS A 214 17.00 -74.12 -20.55
N ASN A 215 17.07 -72.95 -21.20
CA ASN A 215 16.46 -72.71 -22.53
C ASN A 215 16.60 -71.24 -23.02
N ARG A 216 16.63 -71.08 -24.36
CA ARG A 216 16.88 -69.87 -25.19
C ARG A 216 16.22 -70.14 -26.58
N PRO A 217 16.27 -69.30 -27.65
CA PRO A 217 16.74 -67.90 -27.81
C PRO A 217 15.88 -66.98 -28.72
N SER A 218 16.24 -65.69 -28.78
CA SER A 218 15.98 -64.78 -29.93
C SER A 218 17.17 -63.81 -30.17
N ARG A 219 17.25 -63.14 -31.33
CA ARG A 219 18.52 -62.53 -31.82
C ARG A 219 18.38 -61.44 -32.92
N LYS A 220 18.15 -60.16 -32.59
CA LYS A 220 18.38 -58.98 -33.47
C LYS A 220 18.83 -57.76 -32.63
N SER A 221 20.11 -57.37 -32.52
CA SER A 221 21.11 -56.89 -33.50
C SER A 221 21.04 -55.39 -33.84
N LYS A 222 21.87 -54.61 -33.13
CA LYS A 222 22.58 -53.36 -33.55
C LYS A 222 21.97 -52.46 -34.65
N LYS A 223 21.80 -51.18 -34.32
CA LYS A 223 22.71 -50.13 -34.85
C LYS A 223 22.98 -49.09 -33.75
N LYS A 224 24.21 -48.56 -33.72
CA LYS A 224 24.73 -47.66 -32.69
C LYS A 224 25.39 -46.51 -33.44
N GLU A 225 24.76 -45.34 -33.43
CA GLU A 225 25.38 -44.11 -33.95
C GLU A 225 25.87 -43.29 -32.74
N ARG A 226 27.07 -42.73 -32.86
CA ARG A 226 27.71 -41.92 -31.82
C ARG A 226 27.59 -40.46 -32.23
N GLU A 227 27.06 -39.62 -31.35
CA GLU A 227 27.40 -38.20 -31.35
C GLU A 227 28.03 -37.81 -30.01
N HIS A 228 28.97 -36.85 -30.09
CA HIS A 228 29.67 -36.33 -28.92
C HIS A 228 28.76 -35.40 -28.12
N GLY A 229 28.62 -35.70 -26.83
CA GLY A 229 28.20 -34.73 -25.82
C GLY A 229 29.11 -34.90 -24.61
N GLU A 230 29.98 -33.91 -24.36
CA GLU A 230 30.85 -33.92 -23.20
C GLU A 230 30.02 -33.92 -21.92
N LYS A 231 30.17 -34.95 -21.09
CA LYS A 231 29.66 -34.91 -19.72
C LYS A 231 30.66 -34.10 -18.89
N PRO A 232 30.25 -33.00 -18.21
CA PRO A 232 31.13 -32.30 -17.28
C PRO A 232 31.64 -33.26 -16.22
N SER A 233 32.96 -33.32 -16.03
CA SER A 233 33.57 -34.38 -15.23
C SER A 233 33.11 -34.33 -13.78
N THR A 234 32.87 -35.51 -13.19
CA THR A 234 32.57 -35.66 -11.76
C THR A 234 33.71 -35.14 -10.87
N LYS A 235 34.95 -35.10 -11.39
CA LYS A 235 36.12 -34.51 -10.72
C LYS A 235 35.98 -33.00 -10.50
N ALA A 236 35.53 -32.24 -11.49
CA ALA A 236 35.34 -30.79 -11.34
C ALA A 236 34.28 -30.43 -10.28
N LYS A 237 33.23 -31.24 -10.14
CA LYS A 237 32.25 -31.09 -9.04
C LYS A 237 32.82 -31.50 -7.66
N ALA A 238 33.75 -32.44 -7.60
CA ALA A 238 34.41 -32.85 -6.37
C ALA A 238 35.45 -31.81 -5.89
N GLU A 239 36.25 -31.24 -6.79
CA GLU A 239 37.20 -30.16 -6.47
C GLU A 239 36.47 -28.89 -6.00
N LYS A 240 35.36 -28.51 -6.66
CA LYS A 240 34.54 -27.38 -6.23
C LYS A 240 33.91 -27.58 -4.84
N LYS A 241 33.62 -28.83 -4.44
CA LYS A 241 33.23 -29.17 -3.06
C LYS A 241 34.39 -29.12 -2.08
N ARG A 242 35.61 -29.47 -2.51
CA ARG A 242 36.82 -29.44 -1.67
C ARG A 242 37.26 -28.01 -1.33
N LEU A 243 37.13 -27.08 -2.28
CA LEU A 243 37.44 -25.65 -2.10
C LEU A 243 36.39 -24.87 -1.28
N LEU A 244 35.21 -25.44 -1.05
CA LEU A 244 34.11 -24.79 -0.32
C LEU A 244 33.85 -25.42 1.07
N ALA A 245 34.68 -26.39 1.47
CA ALA A 245 34.56 -27.08 2.75
C ALA A 245 35.09 -26.20 3.88
N LEU A 246 34.18 -25.53 4.59
CA LEU A 246 34.50 -24.79 5.81
C LEU A 246 34.95 -25.76 6.93
N PRO A 247 35.78 -25.31 7.88
CA PRO A 247 36.11 -26.12 9.06
C PRO A 247 34.84 -26.51 9.83
N LEU A 248 34.87 -27.68 10.48
CA LEU A 248 33.69 -28.30 11.09
C LEU A 248 33.03 -27.37 12.13
N GLU A 249 33.84 -26.80 13.02
CA GLU A 249 33.39 -25.88 14.08
C GLU A 249 32.69 -24.64 13.50
N SER A 250 33.30 -23.98 12.51
CA SER A 250 32.69 -22.80 11.89
C SER A 250 31.41 -23.14 11.14
N SER A 251 31.30 -24.33 10.54
CA SER A 251 30.09 -24.78 9.86
C SER A 251 28.94 -25.01 10.84
N VAL A 252 29.23 -25.63 12.00
CA VAL A 252 28.24 -25.88 13.06
C VAL A 252 27.80 -24.59 13.74
N ILE A 253 28.74 -23.70 14.08
CA ILE A 253 28.44 -22.38 14.65
C ILE A 253 27.60 -21.54 13.65
N SER A 254 27.97 -21.52 12.36
CA SER A 254 27.23 -20.79 11.33
C SER A 254 25.81 -21.32 11.16
N LEU A 255 25.63 -22.64 11.20
CA LEU A 255 24.31 -23.29 11.15
C LEU A 255 23.44 -22.92 12.37
N LEU A 256 24.02 -22.92 13.57
CA LEU A 256 23.33 -22.53 14.80
C LEU A 256 22.90 -21.05 14.78
N LEU A 257 23.78 -20.15 14.31
CA LEU A 257 23.48 -18.74 14.12
C LEU A 257 22.35 -18.53 13.10
N LEU A 258 22.32 -19.32 12.02
CA LEU A 258 21.25 -19.27 11.01
C LEU A 258 19.89 -19.68 11.58
N VAL A 259 19.86 -20.71 12.44
CA VAL A 259 18.65 -21.14 13.16
C VAL A 259 18.21 -20.08 14.19
N LEU A 260 19.14 -19.49 14.93
CA LEU A 260 18.87 -18.40 15.87
C LEU A 260 18.26 -17.17 15.15
N LEU A 261 18.82 -16.82 13.99
CA LEU A 261 18.32 -15.73 13.14
C LEU A 261 16.90 -16.01 12.62
N GLY A 262 16.60 -17.26 12.25
CA GLY A 262 15.25 -17.70 11.90
C GLY A 262 14.26 -17.59 13.07
N ALA A 263 14.67 -17.99 14.28
CA ALA A 263 13.86 -17.85 15.48
C ALA A 263 13.59 -16.37 15.81
N PHE A 264 14.60 -15.49 15.72
CA PHE A 264 14.45 -14.05 15.89
C PHE A 264 13.47 -13.44 14.87
N TYR A 265 13.55 -13.86 13.61
CA TYR A 265 12.61 -13.42 12.57
C TYR A 265 11.16 -13.82 12.91
N VAL A 266 10.92 -15.06 13.36
CA VAL A 266 9.57 -15.51 13.78
C VAL A 266 9.05 -14.68 14.97
N VAL A 267 9.88 -14.43 15.99
CA VAL A 267 9.51 -13.60 17.15
C VAL A 267 9.13 -12.18 16.72
N HIS A 268 9.91 -11.57 15.83
CA HIS A 268 9.59 -10.25 15.25
C HIS A 268 8.26 -10.26 14.50
N CYS A 269 8.03 -11.23 13.61
CA CYS A 269 6.79 -11.32 12.85
C CYS A 269 5.55 -11.49 13.74
N VAL A 270 5.65 -12.31 14.79
CA VAL A 270 4.55 -12.49 15.77
C VAL A 270 4.30 -11.20 16.55
N TRP A 271 5.35 -10.52 17.01
CA TRP A 271 5.22 -9.24 17.72
C TRP A 271 4.63 -8.13 16.84
N ALA A 272 5.13 -7.97 15.61
CA ALA A 272 4.65 -6.98 14.65
C ALA A 272 3.19 -7.23 14.27
N ALA A 273 2.81 -8.49 14.03
CA ALA A 273 1.42 -8.84 13.75
C ALA A 273 0.50 -8.52 14.94
N ALA A 274 0.93 -8.84 16.17
CA ALA A 274 0.13 -8.62 17.38
C ALA A 274 -0.01 -7.14 17.75
N GLU A 275 1.09 -6.41 17.97
CA GLU A 275 1.01 -5.05 18.54
C GLU A 275 0.86 -3.94 17.48
N ALA A 276 1.33 -4.13 16.23
CA ALA A 276 1.28 -3.09 15.20
C ALA A 276 0.11 -3.27 14.21
N TYR A 277 -0.11 -4.49 13.71
CA TYR A 277 -1.08 -4.74 12.64
C TYR A 277 -2.48 -5.20 13.10
N SER A 278 -2.63 -5.76 14.32
CA SER A 278 -3.93 -6.24 14.82
C SER A 278 -4.80 -5.18 15.54
N ALA A 279 -4.76 -3.93 15.05
CA ALA A 279 -5.51 -2.80 15.62
C ALA A 279 -6.81 -2.49 14.82
N PRO A 280 -8.01 -2.63 15.40
CA PRO A 280 -9.25 -2.23 14.73
C PRO A 280 -9.38 -0.71 14.61
N SER A 281 -9.90 -0.23 13.47
CA SER A 281 -10.06 1.20 13.16
C SER A 281 -11.46 1.77 13.48
N ILE A 282 -12.41 0.91 13.86
CA ILE A 282 -13.80 1.27 14.20
C ILE A 282 -13.96 1.45 15.71
N VAL A 283 -13.38 0.54 16.49
CA VAL A 283 -13.36 0.57 17.94
C VAL A 283 -11.94 0.95 18.34
N LEU A 284 -11.74 2.11 18.95
CA LEU A 284 -10.41 2.57 19.33
C LEU A 284 -10.08 2.11 20.74
N THR A 285 -8.86 1.63 20.95
CA THR A 285 -8.38 1.20 22.26
C THR A 285 -7.23 2.09 22.72
N SER A 286 -7.29 2.59 23.95
CA SER A 286 -6.18 3.30 24.59
C SER A 286 -5.81 2.61 25.91
N ARG A 287 -4.52 2.44 26.17
CA ARG A 287 -3.99 1.95 27.44
C ARG A 287 -3.61 3.17 28.30
N SER A 288 -4.36 3.42 29.37
CA SER A 288 -4.03 4.37 30.43
C SER A 288 -3.35 3.65 31.60
N HIS A 289 -2.83 4.41 32.57
CA HIS A 289 -2.40 3.86 33.85
C HIS A 289 -3.55 3.13 34.58
N ASP A 290 -4.78 3.59 34.39
CA ASP A 290 -5.99 3.02 35.01
C ASP A 290 -6.57 1.81 34.25
N GLY A 291 -5.93 1.40 33.14
CA GLY A 291 -6.30 0.21 32.36
C GLY A 291 -6.62 0.46 30.88
N LEU A 292 -7.30 -0.50 30.26
CA LEU A 292 -7.70 -0.44 28.86
C LEU A 292 -9.04 0.30 28.71
N HIS A 293 -9.01 1.47 28.09
CA HIS A 293 -10.22 2.20 27.69
C HIS A 293 -10.57 1.89 26.24
N VAL A 294 -11.86 1.62 26.00
CA VAL A 294 -12.41 1.27 24.69
C VAL A 294 -13.39 2.37 24.28
N PHE A 295 -13.12 3.03 23.17
CA PHE A 295 -13.96 4.08 22.57
C PHE A 295 -14.73 3.48 21.38
N ASP A 296 -16.05 3.45 21.49
CA ASP A 296 -16.96 2.88 20.47
C ASP A 296 -17.92 3.94 19.88
N ASP A 297 -17.53 5.22 19.99
CA ASP A 297 -18.26 6.40 19.53
C ASP A 297 -18.69 6.31 18.06
N PHE A 298 -17.89 5.68 17.19
CA PHE A 298 -18.28 5.48 15.79
C PHE A 298 -19.54 4.61 15.66
N ARG A 299 -19.60 3.47 16.37
CA ARG A 299 -20.78 2.59 16.33
C ARG A 299 -21.96 3.24 17.06
N GLU A 300 -21.72 4.00 18.13
CA GLU A 300 -22.75 4.83 18.79
C GLU A 300 -23.41 5.80 17.79
N ALA A 301 -22.61 6.60 17.07
CA ALA A 301 -23.12 7.57 16.10
C ALA A 301 -23.83 6.93 14.90
N TYR A 302 -23.27 5.86 14.33
CA TYR A 302 -23.92 5.14 13.22
C TYR A 302 -25.21 4.43 13.67
N ALA A 303 -25.26 3.88 14.89
CA ALA A 303 -26.47 3.33 15.46
C ALA A 303 -27.52 4.43 15.73
N TRP A 304 -27.11 5.62 16.19
CA TRP A 304 -28.03 6.75 16.35
C TRP A 304 -28.65 7.14 15.01
N LEU A 305 -27.85 7.33 13.96
CA LEU A 305 -28.34 7.61 12.60
C LEU A 305 -29.35 6.55 12.15
N ARG A 306 -29.02 5.27 12.31
CA ARG A 306 -29.85 4.15 11.85
C ARG A 306 -31.25 4.12 12.46
N HIS A 307 -31.40 4.53 13.72
CA HIS A 307 -32.66 4.43 14.47
C HIS A 307 -33.43 5.75 14.60
N ASN A 308 -32.79 6.91 14.40
CA ASN A 308 -33.38 8.24 14.68
C ASN A 308 -33.54 9.15 13.44
N THR A 309 -33.29 8.64 12.24
CA THR A 309 -33.44 9.38 10.96
C THR A 309 -34.30 8.57 9.99
N ASP A 310 -34.88 9.20 8.98
CA ASP A 310 -35.66 8.50 7.94
C ASP A 310 -34.73 7.73 7.00
N VAL A 311 -35.21 6.65 6.37
CA VAL A 311 -34.36 5.77 5.52
C VAL A 311 -33.80 6.52 4.31
N ASP A 312 -34.58 7.43 3.74
CA ASP A 312 -34.22 8.27 2.60
C ASP A 312 -33.40 9.52 2.98
N ASP A 313 -33.14 9.76 4.28
CA ASP A 313 -32.35 10.91 4.73
C ASP A 313 -30.89 10.79 4.24
N LYS A 314 -30.44 11.82 3.52
CA LYS A 314 -29.06 11.91 3.01
C LYS A 314 -28.12 12.49 4.06
N VAL A 315 -27.02 11.77 4.28
CA VAL A 315 -25.93 12.16 5.19
C VAL A 315 -24.72 12.61 4.38
N ALA A 316 -24.21 13.80 4.68
CA ALA A 316 -22.92 14.27 4.18
C ALA A 316 -21.82 14.05 5.22
N SER A 317 -20.71 13.46 4.80
CA SER A 317 -19.49 13.29 5.59
C SER A 317 -18.29 13.55 4.69
N TRP A 318 -17.07 13.52 5.24
CA TRP A 318 -15.89 13.33 4.40
C TRP A 318 -15.88 11.93 3.77
N TRP A 319 -15.18 11.76 2.65
CA TRP A 319 -15.29 10.56 1.80
C TRP A 319 -14.76 9.28 2.47
N ASP A 320 -13.79 9.41 3.37
CA ASP A 320 -13.26 8.35 4.23
C ASP A 320 -14.37 7.47 4.84
N TYR A 321 -15.42 8.14 5.37
CA TYR A 321 -16.47 7.52 6.18
C TYR A 321 -17.68 7.03 5.37
N GLY A 322 -17.71 7.25 4.06
CA GLY A 322 -18.88 6.96 3.23
C GLY A 322 -19.30 5.48 3.29
N TYR A 323 -18.35 4.56 3.14
CA TYR A 323 -18.63 3.11 3.26
C TYR A 323 -19.06 2.69 4.67
N GLN A 324 -18.46 3.27 5.72
CA GLN A 324 -18.83 2.97 7.11
C GLN A 324 -20.27 3.44 7.40
N THR A 325 -20.62 4.64 6.96
CA THR A 325 -21.96 5.22 7.11
C THR A 325 -23.00 4.36 6.37
N THR A 326 -22.74 4.00 5.11
CA THR A 326 -23.64 3.12 4.35
C THR A 326 -23.79 1.75 5.00
N ALA A 327 -22.70 1.10 5.42
CA ALA A 327 -22.74 -0.26 5.97
C ALA A 327 -23.32 -0.36 7.39
N MET A 328 -23.03 0.62 8.26
CA MET A 328 -23.44 0.58 9.68
C MET A 328 -24.72 1.35 9.94
N ALA A 329 -24.84 2.57 9.40
CA ALA A 329 -26.02 3.41 9.59
C ALA A 329 -27.16 3.05 8.62
N ASN A 330 -26.87 2.39 7.49
CA ASN A 330 -27.82 2.11 6.42
C ASN A 330 -28.55 3.37 5.94
N ARG A 331 -27.78 4.38 5.50
CA ARG A 331 -28.28 5.66 4.98
C ARG A 331 -27.55 6.07 3.70
N THR A 332 -28.22 6.88 2.89
CA THR A 332 -27.65 7.41 1.64
C THR A 332 -26.55 8.43 1.94
N VAL A 333 -25.38 8.23 1.33
CA VAL A 333 -24.23 9.15 1.43
C VAL A 333 -24.04 9.94 0.13
N ILE A 334 -23.51 11.16 0.23
CA ILE A 334 -23.24 12.04 -0.93
C ILE A 334 -21.90 11.73 -1.61
N VAL A 335 -20.92 11.27 -0.85
CA VAL A 335 -19.55 10.93 -1.30
C VAL A 335 -19.10 9.62 -0.64
N ASP A 336 -18.28 8.86 -1.37
CA ASP A 336 -17.80 7.54 -0.95
C ASP A 336 -16.29 7.38 -1.14
N ASN A 337 -15.78 6.26 -0.62
CA ASN A 337 -14.36 5.92 -0.64
C ASN A 337 -13.89 5.36 -2.01
N ASN A 338 -14.78 5.26 -3.00
CA ASN A 338 -14.40 4.86 -4.36
C ASN A 338 -13.75 6.03 -5.13
N THR A 339 -14.13 7.27 -4.81
CA THR A 339 -13.53 8.52 -5.35
C THR A 339 -13.58 8.68 -6.87
N TRP A 340 -14.55 8.05 -7.54
CA TRP A 340 -14.67 8.07 -9.01
C TRP A 340 -15.09 9.42 -9.59
N ASN A 341 -15.79 10.27 -8.81
CA ASN A 341 -16.24 11.60 -9.21
C ASN A 341 -15.62 12.69 -8.32
N ASN A 342 -14.48 13.22 -8.78
CA ASN A 342 -13.72 14.25 -8.09
C ASN A 342 -14.53 15.53 -7.82
N THR A 343 -15.45 15.90 -8.72
CA THR A 343 -16.26 17.13 -8.61
C THR A 343 -17.26 17.05 -7.46
N HIS A 344 -17.84 15.87 -7.18
CA HIS A 344 -18.68 15.66 -6.00
C HIS A 344 -17.89 15.83 -4.70
N ILE A 345 -16.70 15.24 -4.60
CA ILE A 345 -15.83 15.36 -3.42
C ILE A 345 -15.38 16.81 -3.23
N ALA A 346 -14.99 17.50 -4.30
CA ALA A 346 -14.65 18.92 -4.27
C ALA A 346 -15.85 19.78 -3.82
N THR A 347 -17.08 19.43 -4.20
CA THR A 347 -18.28 20.16 -3.76
C THR A 347 -18.51 20.02 -2.25
N VAL A 348 -18.34 18.82 -1.69
CA VAL A 348 -18.41 18.60 -0.23
C VAL A 348 -17.25 19.30 0.50
N GLY A 349 -16.02 19.22 -0.03
CA GLY A 349 -14.86 19.93 0.51
C GLY A 349 -15.01 21.46 0.51
N THR A 350 -15.57 22.01 -0.56
CA THR A 350 -15.94 23.44 -0.67
C THR A 350 -17.05 23.81 0.31
N ALA A 351 -18.06 22.95 0.54
CA ALA A 351 -19.08 23.21 1.56
C ALA A 351 -18.47 23.21 2.97
N MET A 352 -17.63 22.23 3.32
CA MET A 352 -16.97 22.15 4.63
C MET A 352 -15.98 23.31 4.89
N SER A 353 -15.29 23.80 3.85
CA SER A 353 -14.35 24.94 3.96
C SER A 353 -15.03 26.32 3.86
N SER A 354 -16.22 26.41 3.26
CA SER A 354 -16.96 27.67 3.12
C SER A 354 -17.55 28.20 4.44
N PRO A 355 -17.87 29.50 4.52
CA PRO A 355 -18.70 30.03 5.59
C PRO A 355 -20.09 29.38 5.63
N GLU A 356 -20.59 29.17 6.85
CA GLU A 356 -21.86 28.48 7.18
C GLU A 356 -23.05 28.72 6.24
N ARG A 357 -23.27 29.95 5.75
CA ARG A 357 -24.36 30.25 4.82
C ARG A 357 -24.16 29.61 3.45
N ALA A 358 -22.99 29.79 2.84
CA ALA A 358 -22.68 29.23 1.52
C ALA A 358 -22.64 27.70 1.59
N ALA A 359 -22.11 27.16 2.69
CA ALA A 359 -22.15 25.73 2.98
C ALA A 359 -23.57 25.17 3.09
N TRP A 360 -24.48 25.89 3.75
CA TRP A 360 -25.91 25.51 3.80
C TRP A 360 -26.58 25.60 2.42
N GLU A 361 -26.26 26.61 1.60
CA GLU A 361 -26.78 26.72 0.23
C GLU A 361 -26.34 25.54 -0.65
N ILE A 362 -25.09 25.05 -0.51
CA ILE A 362 -24.58 23.86 -1.20
C ILE A 362 -25.23 22.57 -0.67
N PHE A 363 -25.24 22.35 0.65
CA PHE A 363 -25.82 21.13 1.22
C PHE A 363 -27.34 21.05 1.00
N HIS A 364 -28.03 22.19 0.96
CA HIS A 364 -29.46 22.25 0.62
C HIS A 364 -29.74 21.90 -0.85
N SER A 365 -28.90 22.33 -1.81
CA SER A 365 -29.06 21.97 -3.22
C SER A 365 -28.75 20.48 -3.50
N LEU A 366 -27.93 19.85 -2.65
CA LEU A 366 -27.67 18.41 -2.65
C LEU A 366 -28.72 17.60 -1.84
N ASP A 367 -29.75 18.27 -1.29
CA ASP A 367 -30.80 17.68 -0.44
C ASP A 367 -30.26 16.90 0.78
N VAL A 368 -29.16 17.38 1.35
CA VAL A 368 -28.58 16.82 2.58
C VAL A 368 -29.43 17.19 3.78
N LYS A 369 -29.66 16.22 4.67
CA LYS A 369 -30.41 16.41 5.91
C LYS A 369 -29.50 16.46 7.13
N TYR A 370 -28.47 15.62 7.15
CA TYR A 370 -27.50 15.52 8.25
C TYR A 370 -26.07 15.66 7.74
N VAL A 371 -25.22 16.29 8.56
CA VAL A 371 -23.78 16.41 8.34
C VAL A 371 -23.07 15.74 9.52
N LEU A 372 -22.24 14.74 9.21
CA LEU A 372 -21.39 14.03 10.17
C LEU A 372 -19.97 14.61 10.11
N VAL A 373 -19.42 14.93 11.27
CA VAL A 373 -18.05 15.43 11.45
C VAL A 373 -17.36 14.63 12.56
N VAL A 374 -16.11 14.23 12.32
CA VAL A 374 -15.25 13.56 13.30
C VAL A 374 -14.35 14.60 13.98
N PHE A 375 -14.43 14.68 15.31
CA PHE A 375 -13.71 15.67 16.12
C PHE A 375 -12.93 14.98 17.25
N GLY A 376 -11.60 14.99 17.16
CA GLY A 376 -10.74 14.28 18.11
C GLY A 376 -10.29 15.10 19.31
N GLY A 377 -10.59 16.40 19.36
CA GLY A 377 -9.95 17.35 20.28
C GLY A 377 -10.19 17.11 21.77
N LEU A 378 -11.29 16.44 22.16
CA LEU A 378 -11.56 16.11 23.56
C LEU A 378 -10.75 14.90 24.06
N VAL A 379 -10.63 13.85 23.24
CA VAL A 379 -9.93 12.60 23.58
C VAL A 379 -8.45 12.59 23.19
N GLY A 380 -8.04 13.44 22.25
CA GLY A 380 -6.71 13.42 21.64
C GLY A 380 -6.59 12.49 20.42
N TYR A 381 -7.68 12.26 19.67
CA TYR A 381 -7.67 11.41 18.48
C TYR A 381 -7.15 12.17 17.24
N PRO A 382 -5.97 11.83 16.67
CA PRO A 382 -5.33 12.66 15.66
C PRO A 382 -5.88 12.52 14.23
N SER A 383 -6.70 11.48 13.95
CA SER A 383 -7.27 11.26 12.61
C SER A 383 -8.64 11.93 12.45
N ASP A 384 -8.79 13.12 13.01
CA ASP A 384 -10.03 13.92 12.96
C ASP A 384 -10.14 14.79 11.69
N ASP A 385 -11.32 15.33 11.45
CA ASP A 385 -11.59 16.10 10.22
C ASP A 385 -10.88 17.46 10.19
N ILE A 386 -10.45 17.99 11.35
CA ILE A 386 -9.67 19.22 11.42
C ILE A 386 -8.22 18.97 10.95
N ASN A 387 -7.60 17.82 11.22
CA ASN A 387 -6.29 17.49 10.64
C ASN A 387 -6.38 17.18 9.14
N LYS A 388 -7.51 16.61 8.69
CA LYS A 388 -7.79 16.36 7.26
C LYS A 388 -8.24 17.61 6.50
N PHE A 389 -8.62 18.69 7.19
CA PHE A 389 -9.28 19.86 6.63
C PHE A 389 -8.51 20.52 5.47
N LEU A 390 -7.18 20.57 5.55
CA LEU A 390 -6.37 21.18 4.50
C LEU A 390 -6.46 20.41 3.16
N TRP A 391 -6.71 19.09 3.19
CA TRP A 391 -7.04 18.32 1.99
C TRP A 391 -8.41 18.70 1.43
N MET A 392 -9.41 18.93 2.28
CA MET A 392 -10.73 19.41 1.85
C MET A 392 -10.62 20.75 1.12
N VAL A 393 -9.79 21.67 1.65
CA VAL A 393 -9.48 22.98 1.04
C VAL A 393 -8.75 22.82 -0.31
N ARG A 394 -7.73 21.96 -0.40
CA ARG A 394 -6.99 21.68 -1.65
C ARG A 394 -7.86 21.07 -2.73
N ILE A 395 -8.67 20.07 -2.38
CA ILE A 395 -9.54 19.35 -3.32
C ILE A 395 -10.68 20.25 -3.78
N GLY A 396 -11.30 21.01 -2.86
CA GLY A 396 -12.31 22.02 -3.19
C GLY A 396 -11.76 23.14 -4.09
N GLY A 397 -10.63 23.75 -3.69
CA GLY A 397 -9.98 24.83 -4.43
C GLY A 397 -9.46 24.45 -5.81
N GLY A 398 -9.07 23.18 -6.01
CA GLY A 398 -8.65 22.65 -7.32
C GLY A 398 -9.75 22.62 -8.38
N VAL A 399 -11.03 22.55 -7.97
CA VAL A 399 -12.20 22.60 -8.86
C VAL A 399 -12.89 23.97 -8.80
N PHE A 400 -12.89 24.61 -7.62
CA PHE A 400 -13.61 25.85 -7.33
C PHE A 400 -12.64 26.96 -6.87
N PRO A 401 -12.09 27.79 -7.77
CA PRO A 401 -10.99 28.73 -7.49
C PRO A 401 -11.27 29.86 -6.47
N HIS A 402 -12.49 29.93 -5.93
CA HIS A 402 -12.86 30.87 -4.87
C HIS A 402 -12.41 30.40 -3.48
N ILE A 403 -12.10 29.11 -3.31
CA ILE A 403 -11.44 28.56 -2.12
C ILE A 403 -9.93 28.51 -2.40
N LYS A 404 -9.13 29.17 -1.55
CA LYS A 404 -7.67 29.21 -1.70
C LYS A 404 -7.01 28.77 -0.40
N GLU A 405 -6.02 27.87 -0.50
CA GLU A 405 -5.29 27.36 0.66
C GLU A 405 -4.64 28.45 1.53
N PRO A 406 -3.96 29.48 0.98
CA PRO A 406 -3.35 30.54 1.78
C PRO A 406 -4.33 31.30 2.68
N ASP A 407 -5.62 31.38 2.34
CA ASP A 407 -6.62 32.11 3.13
C ASP A 407 -6.88 31.44 4.51
N TYR A 408 -6.51 30.17 4.66
CA TYR A 408 -6.63 29.39 5.90
C TYR A 408 -5.32 29.31 6.70
N LEU A 409 -4.21 29.80 6.15
CA LEU A 409 -2.89 29.74 6.76
C LEU A 409 -2.46 31.13 7.25
N ARG A 410 -1.99 31.21 8.50
CA ARG A 410 -1.41 32.43 9.06
C ARG A 410 0.10 32.36 8.90
N ASP A 411 0.65 33.21 8.02
CA ASP A 411 2.10 33.28 7.77
C ASP A 411 2.70 31.90 7.38
N GLY A 412 1.92 31.12 6.61
CA GLY A 412 2.23 29.73 6.21
C GLY A 412 1.88 28.65 7.25
N GLN A 413 1.53 29.02 8.48
CA GLN A 413 1.18 28.07 9.55
C GLN A 413 -0.32 27.78 9.59
N TYR A 414 -0.69 26.50 9.75
CA TYR A 414 -2.06 26.07 10.04
C TYR A 414 -2.32 26.17 11.54
N ARG A 415 -3.37 26.91 11.94
CA ARG A 415 -3.69 27.21 13.34
C ARG A 415 -5.19 27.21 13.63
N ILE A 416 -5.55 26.94 14.87
CA ILE A 416 -6.93 26.96 15.40
C ILE A 416 -7.14 27.94 16.57
N ASP A 417 -6.04 28.58 17.00
CA ASP A 417 -5.95 29.51 18.12
C ASP A 417 -6.50 30.90 17.77
N SER A 418 -6.31 31.88 18.65
CA SER A 418 -6.73 33.28 18.44
C SER A 418 -5.94 34.01 17.35
N GLN A 419 -4.84 33.45 16.87
CA GLN A 419 -4.00 33.98 15.79
C GLN A 419 -4.34 33.36 14.41
N ALA A 420 -5.19 32.32 14.38
CA ALA A 420 -5.71 31.72 13.15
C ALA A 420 -6.44 32.75 12.26
N THR A 421 -6.50 32.48 10.96
CA THR A 421 -7.10 33.43 10.01
C THR A 421 -8.61 33.60 10.26
N PRO A 422 -9.19 34.78 9.97
CA PRO A 422 -10.63 34.98 10.05
C PRO A 422 -11.41 34.02 9.15
N THR A 423 -10.83 33.53 8.06
CA THR A 423 -11.41 32.50 7.18
C THR A 423 -11.52 31.17 7.92
N MET A 424 -10.44 30.72 8.57
CA MET A 424 -10.42 29.48 9.35
C MET A 424 -11.41 29.54 10.53
N LEU A 425 -11.44 30.63 11.28
CA LEU A 425 -12.35 30.81 12.43
C LEU A 425 -13.84 31.02 12.04
N ASN A 426 -14.16 31.09 10.74
CA ASN A 426 -15.53 31.26 10.25
C ASN A 426 -16.00 30.17 9.27
N CYS A 427 -15.13 29.24 8.85
CA CYS A 427 -15.51 28.10 8.01
C CYS A 427 -16.52 27.19 8.73
N LEU A 428 -17.26 26.39 7.96
CA LEU A 428 -18.23 25.46 8.53
C LEU A 428 -17.55 24.40 9.39
N MET A 429 -16.46 23.79 8.93
CA MET A 429 -15.76 22.73 9.66
C MET A 429 -15.34 23.16 11.07
N TYR A 430 -14.69 24.32 11.22
CA TYR A 430 -14.33 24.86 12.55
C TYR A 430 -15.57 25.06 13.43
N LYS A 431 -16.66 25.61 12.86
CA LYS A 431 -17.91 25.85 13.59
C LYS A 431 -18.59 24.56 14.04
N LEU A 432 -18.57 23.49 13.22
CA LEU A 432 -19.19 22.22 13.58
C LEU A 432 -18.34 21.48 14.63
N SER A 433 -17.04 21.36 14.44
CA SER A 433 -16.17 20.64 15.39
C SER A 433 -16.15 21.29 16.78
N TYR A 434 -15.97 22.61 16.86
CA TYR A 434 -15.84 23.33 18.14
C TYR A 434 -17.15 23.88 18.71
N TYR A 435 -18.33 23.52 18.17
CA TYR A 435 -19.59 24.01 18.71
C TYR A 435 -19.73 23.60 20.19
N ARG A 436 -19.95 24.59 21.06
CA ARG A 436 -20.08 24.41 22.53
C ARG A 436 -18.87 23.75 23.22
N PHE A 437 -17.71 23.65 22.57
CA PHE A 437 -16.55 22.94 23.13
C PHE A 437 -16.03 23.53 24.45
N VAL A 438 -16.15 24.84 24.62
CA VAL A 438 -15.82 25.57 25.88
C VAL A 438 -16.69 25.15 27.07
N GLU A 439 -17.87 24.55 26.83
CA GLU A 439 -18.74 24.05 27.90
C GLU A 439 -18.20 22.76 28.56
N THR A 440 -17.14 22.13 28.00
CA THR A 440 -16.54 20.89 28.54
C THR A 440 -15.55 21.16 29.69
N ASP A 441 -14.62 22.10 29.50
CA ASP A 441 -13.47 22.39 30.39
C ASP A 441 -13.39 23.87 30.81
N GLY A 442 -14.32 24.72 30.34
CA GLY A 442 -14.34 26.16 30.56
C GLY A 442 -13.34 26.97 29.74
N LYS A 443 -12.42 26.34 29.00
CA LYS A 443 -11.34 26.99 28.24
C LYS A 443 -11.44 26.74 26.73
N GLY A 444 -11.84 25.53 26.35
CA GLY A 444 -11.84 25.00 24.99
C GLY A 444 -10.44 24.58 24.56
N PHE A 445 -9.77 23.72 25.34
CA PHE A 445 -8.42 23.25 25.02
C PHE A 445 -8.45 21.98 24.13
N ASP A 446 -7.89 22.06 22.93
CA ASP A 446 -7.79 20.93 22.01
C ASP A 446 -6.56 20.08 22.36
N ARG A 447 -6.78 18.81 22.73
CA ARG A 447 -5.71 17.85 23.10
C ARG A 447 -4.91 17.30 21.92
N VAL A 448 -5.45 17.31 20.70
CA VAL A 448 -4.71 16.92 19.49
C VAL A 448 -3.72 18.02 19.12
N ARG A 449 -4.13 19.28 19.23
CA ARG A 449 -3.37 20.46 18.77
C ARG A 449 -2.67 21.21 19.88
N GLN A 450 -2.84 20.79 21.13
CA GLN A 450 -2.22 21.36 22.33
C GLN A 450 -2.39 22.89 22.42
N THR A 451 -3.56 23.38 22.01
CA THR A 451 -3.85 24.82 21.89
C THR A 451 -5.28 25.14 22.34
N GLU A 452 -5.45 26.34 22.90
CA GLU A 452 -6.76 26.88 23.25
C GLU A 452 -7.45 27.47 22.00
N ILE A 453 -8.73 27.17 21.78
CA ILE A 453 -9.44 27.61 20.57
C ILE A 453 -9.58 29.15 20.51
N GLY A 454 -9.35 29.71 19.32
CA GLY A 454 -9.44 31.16 19.10
C GLY A 454 -10.85 31.73 19.27
N LYS A 455 -11.87 31.03 18.77
CA LYS A 455 -13.24 31.53 18.75
C LYS A 455 -14.16 30.71 19.66
N LYS A 456 -14.08 31.02 20.95
CA LYS A 456 -14.77 30.34 22.05
C LYS A 456 -16.30 30.33 21.95
N TYR A 457 -16.93 31.45 21.60
CA TYR A 457 -18.39 31.60 21.63
C TYR A 457 -18.96 31.98 20.27
N PHE A 458 -19.83 31.12 19.74
CA PHE A 458 -20.61 31.37 18.52
C PHE A 458 -21.91 30.55 18.53
N LYS A 459 -22.84 30.86 17.61
CA LYS A 459 -24.12 30.15 17.47
C LYS A 459 -24.32 29.70 16.02
N LEU A 460 -24.82 28.49 15.84
CA LEU A 460 -25.22 27.96 14.53
C LEU A 460 -26.61 28.49 14.15
N THR A 461 -26.68 29.10 12.97
CA THR A 461 -27.86 29.77 12.42
C THR A 461 -28.59 28.95 11.36
N HIS A 462 -27.86 28.13 10.61
CA HIS A 462 -28.34 27.28 9.52
C HIS A 462 -28.26 25.77 9.84
N PHE A 463 -27.56 25.40 10.92
CA PHE A 463 -27.41 24.03 11.41
C PHE A 463 -27.87 23.96 12.87
N GLU A 464 -28.25 22.77 13.33
CA GLU A 464 -28.45 22.42 14.75
C GLU A 464 -27.72 21.15 15.10
N GLU A 465 -27.19 21.08 16.33
CA GLU A 465 -26.63 19.86 16.91
C GLU A 465 -27.78 18.87 17.11
N ALA A 466 -27.69 17.70 16.47
CA ALA A 466 -28.69 16.63 16.57
C ALA A 466 -28.22 15.50 17.50
N PHE A 467 -26.93 15.15 17.42
CA PHE A 467 -26.29 14.17 18.28
C PHE A 467 -24.78 14.43 18.39
N THR A 468 -24.21 14.16 19.56
CA THR A 468 -22.76 14.17 19.82
C THR A 468 -22.48 12.97 20.72
N THR A 469 -21.50 12.14 20.37
CA THR A 469 -21.18 10.90 21.09
C THR A 469 -20.62 11.14 22.49
N HIS A 470 -20.58 10.11 23.33
CA HIS A 470 -20.14 10.21 24.72
C HIS A 470 -18.78 10.93 24.90
N HIS A 471 -17.80 10.62 24.05
CA HIS A 471 -16.46 11.22 24.10
C HIS A 471 -16.26 12.32 23.04
N TRP A 472 -17.35 12.82 22.45
CA TRP A 472 -17.40 13.88 21.43
C TRP A 472 -16.63 13.57 20.14
N MET A 473 -16.23 12.32 19.92
CA MET A 473 -15.50 11.88 18.73
C MET A 473 -16.29 12.06 17.43
N VAL A 474 -17.61 11.84 17.44
CA VAL A 474 -18.46 12.02 16.27
C VAL A 474 -19.61 12.96 16.61
N ARG A 475 -19.84 13.93 15.73
CA ARG A 475 -20.86 14.98 15.90
C ARG A 475 -21.73 15.04 14.66
N ILE A 476 -23.03 15.04 14.87
CA ILE A 476 -24.05 14.99 13.83
C ILE A 476 -24.91 16.25 13.92
N TYR A 477 -24.95 16.99 12.82
CA TYR A 477 -25.68 18.24 12.69
C TYR A 477 -26.82 18.10 11.69
N LYS A 478 -28.01 18.57 12.04
CA LYS A 478 -29.15 18.64 11.13
C LYS A 478 -29.19 19.99 10.40
N LEU A 479 -29.51 19.98 9.11
CA LEU A 479 -29.77 21.20 8.36
C LEU A 479 -31.12 21.80 8.75
N LYS A 480 -31.13 23.09 9.09
CA LYS A 480 -32.37 23.82 9.34
C LYS A 480 -33.11 24.09 8.03
N PRO A 481 -34.45 24.00 8.01
CA PRO A 481 -35.24 24.37 6.85
C PRO A 481 -35.06 25.86 6.50
N PRO A 482 -35.32 26.26 5.24
CA PRO A 482 -35.34 27.67 4.86
C PRO A 482 -36.29 28.47 5.75
N LYS A 483 -35.93 29.69 6.09
CA LYS A 483 -36.74 30.54 6.98
C LYS A 483 -38.05 30.91 6.29
N ASN A 484 -39.19 30.41 6.82
CA ASN A 484 -40.56 30.67 6.34
C ASN A 484 -40.94 32.15 6.15
N ARG A 485 -40.12 33.10 6.62
CA ARG A 485 -40.29 34.54 6.33
C ARG A 485 -38.94 35.25 6.29
N ILE A 486 -38.63 35.87 5.15
CA ILE A 486 -37.54 36.84 5.04
C ILE A 486 -37.96 38.09 5.83
N ARG A 487 -37.39 38.28 7.03
CA ARG A 487 -37.47 39.59 7.71
C ARG A 487 -36.66 40.60 6.91
N GLY A 488 -37.34 41.35 6.04
CA GLY A 488 -36.75 42.49 5.35
C GLY A 488 -36.06 43.41 6.35
N LYS A 489 -34.85 43.89 6.00
CA LYS A 489 -34.08 44.84 6.81
C LYS A 489 -34.68 46.26 6.69
N THR A 490 -35.96 46.44 6.99
CA THR A 490 -36.49 47.78 7.27
C THR A 490 -35.77 48.31 8.50
N LYS A 491 -34.95 49.35 8.30
CA LYS A 491 -34.39 50.20 9.37
C LYS A 491 -35.58 50.73 10.18
N LYS A 492 -35.94 50.08 11.28
CA LYS A 492 -36.77 50.73 12.31
C LYS A 492 -35.94 51.90 12.83
N SER A 493 -36.39 53.13 12.55
CA SER A 493 -35.93 54.29 13.28
C SER A 493 -36.19 54.03 14.77
N LYS A 494 -35.14 54.15 15.59
CA LYS A 494 -35.28 54.03 17.04
C LYS A 494 -35.93 55.31 17.56
N SER A 495 -37.26 55.35 17.66
CA SER A 495 -37.85 56.11 18.77
C SER A 495 -37.50 55.34 20.05
N LYS A 496 -36.70 55.96 20.92
CA LYS A 496 -36.48 55.43 22.27
C LYS A 496 -37.75 55.70 23.07
N THR A 497 -38.52 54.65 23.36
CA THR A 497 -39.49 54.67 24.45
C THR A 497 -39.00 53.70 25.51
N SER A 498 -38.64 54.23 26.68
CA SER A 498 -38.17 53.45 27.82
C SER A 498 -39.33 52.61 28.37
N SER A 499 -39.30 51.31 28.12
CA SER A 499 -40.20 50.35 28.78
C SER A 499 -39.61 49.96 30.11
N THR A 500 -40.00 50.67 31.17
CA THR A 500 -39.86 50.19 32.54
C THR A 500 -40.73 48.96 32.72
N THR A 501 -40.11 47.84 33.11
CA THR A 501 -40.79 46.55 33.27
C THR A 501 -41.60 46.53 34.57
N SER A 502 -42.85 46.98 34.51
CA SER A 502 -43.87 46.65 35.50
C SER A 502 -45.11 46.14 34.77
N SER A 503 -45.61 44.96 35.17
CA SER A 503 -46.63 44.20 34.44
C SER A 503 -48.00 44.91 34.46
N PRO A 504 -48.56 45.36 33.31
CA PRO A 504 -49.90 45.93 33.26
C PRO A 504 -50.92 44.88 32.77
N LYS A 505 -52.13 44.95 33.33
CA LYS A 505 -53.27 44.14 32.91
C LYS A 505 -53.58 44.32 31.42
N ARG A 506 -53.96 43.22 30.77
CA ARG A 506 -54.27 43.14 29.33
C ARG A 506 -55.56 43.94 29.01
N SER A 507 -55.45 45.19 28.58
CA SER A 507 -56.54 45.95 27.95
C SER A 507 -56.23 46.22 26.48
N GLY A 508 -57.12 45.78 25.59
CA GLY A 508 -56.92 45.88 24.14
C GLY A 508 -57.41 47.20 23.57
N THR A 509 -56.49 48.10 23.21
CA THR A 509 -56.82 49.35 22.52
C THR A 509 -57.13 49.10 21.03
N LYS A 510 -58.41 48.96 20.70
CA LYS A 510 -58.90 49.15 19.33
C LYS A 510 -58.61 50.59 18.90
N LYS A 511 -57.74 50.80 17.91
CA LYS A 511 -57.65 52.10 17.22
C LYS A 511 -58.93 52.33 16.44
N LYS A 512 -59.63 53.44 16.70
CA LYS A 512 -60.65 53.97 15.79
C LYS A 512 -59.94 54.54 14.56
N ASN A 513 -60.46 54.25 13.36
CA ASN A 513 -60.13 55.03 12.18
C ASN A 513 -60.82 56.39 12.29
N PRO A 514 -60.11 57.51 12.10
CA PRO A 514 -60.73 58.75 11.66
C PRO A 514 -60.89 58.71 10.13
N TRP A 515 -62.10 59.04 9.67
CA TRP A 515 -62.20 60.08 8.63
C TRP A 515 -61.93 61.42 9.33
#